data_AF-A0A434A066-F1
#
_entry.id   AF-A0A434A066-F1
#
_cell.length_a   1.000
_cell.length_b   1.000
_cell.length_c   1.000
_cell.angle_alpha   90.00
_cell.angle_beta   90.00
_cell.angle_gamma   90.00
#
_symmetry.space_group_name_H-M   'P 1'
#
loop_
_entity.id
_entity.type
_entity.pdbx_description
1 polymer ?
#
loop_
_entity_poly.entity_id
_entity_poly.type
_entity_poly.pdbx_seq_one_letter_code
_entity_poly.pdbx_strand_id
1 'polypeptide(L)' 'MKIRVANKEDFADQFGRKKIGAIYFTQSITGAICTQPCYFSEETDLSTFKELYTRNQIYVPVGLFDDVEVVEELTN' A
#
# COMPACT_ATOMS: atom_id res chain seq x y z
N MET A 1 -4.71 13.65 5.57
CA MET A 1 -4.11 12.55 4.77
C MET A 1 -4.92 12.40 3.49
N LYS A 2 -4.29 12.37 2.31
CA LYS A 2 -4.96 12.07 1.04
C LYS A 2 -4.70 10.60 0.70
N ILE A 3 -5.72 9.89 0.24
CA ILE A 3 -5.65 8.49 -0.16
C ILE A 3 -6.22 8.33 -1.57
N ARG A 4 -5.76 7.32 -2.29
CA ARG A 4 -6.30 6.90 -3.60
C ARG A 4 -6.53 5.41 -3.62
N VAL A 5 -7.36 4.95 -4.56
CA VAL A 5 -7.46 3.51 -4.84
C VAL A 5 -6.08 3.00 -5.23
N ALA A 6 -5.73 1.84 -4.65
CA ALA A 6 -4.44 1.23 -4.88
C ALA A 6 -4.35 0.64 -6.29
N ASN A 7 -3.13 0.60 -6.81
CA ASN A 7 -2.78 -0.02 -8.08
C ASN A 7 -1.72 -1.11 -7.84
N LYS A 8 -1.32 -1.78 -8.92
CA LYS A 8 -0.38 -2.91 -8.83
C LYS A 8 0.99 -2.46 -8.31
N GLU A 9 1.43 -1.27 -8.71
CA GLU A 9 2.75 -0.72 -8.42
C GLU A 9 2.91 -0.35 -6.94
N ASP A 10 1.80 -0.22 -6.21
CA ASP A 10 1.82 0.01 -4.76
C ASP A 10 2.27 -1.23 -3.97
N PHE A 11 2.04 -2.43 -4.51
CA PHE A 11 2.29 -3.70 -3.83
C PHE A 11 3.29 -4.60 -4.54
N ALA A 12 3.69 -4.25 -5.75
CA ALA A 12 4.67 -4.98 -6.53
C ALA A 12 5.62 -4.04 -7.27
N ASP A 13 6.87 -4.44 -7.42
CA ASP A 13 7.81 -3.77 -8.32
C ASP A 13 7.56 -4.14 -9.79
N GLN A 14 8.35 -3.54 -10.69
CA GLN A 14 8.29 -3.81 -12.12
C GLN A 14 8.58 -5.28 -12.49
N PHE A 15 9.26 -6.03 -11.62
CA PHE A 15 9.55 -7.45 -11.79
C PHE A 15 8.49 -8.36 -11.15
N GLY A 16 7.44 -7.79 -10.55
CA GLY A 16 6.38 -8.52 -9.87
C GLY A 16 6.73 -9.00 -8.47
N ARG A 17 7.85 -8.53 -7.89
CA ARG A 17 8.23 -8.84 -6.50
C ARG A 17 7.38 -8.01 -5.56
N LYS A 18 6.94 -8.62 -4.46
CA LYS A 18 6.10 -7.96 -3.45
C LYS A 18 6.85 -6.81 -2.76
N LYS A 19 6.21 -5.65 -2.65
CA LYS A 19 6.67 -4.51 -1.87
C LYS A 19 6.19 -4.65 -0.42
N ILE A 20 6.92 -5.42 0.36
CA ILE A 20 6.64 -5.61 1.79
C ILE A 20 6.82 -4.28 2.54
N GLY A 21 5.92 -3.99 3.48
CA GLY A 21 5.84 -2.74 4.23
C GLY A 21 4.90 -1.70 3.64
N ALA A 22 4.33 -1.92 2.44
CA ALA A 22 3.40 -0.97 1.83
C ALA A 22 2.17 -0.75 2.72
N ILE A 23 1.90 0.52 3.05
CA ILE A 23 0.74 0.90 3.86
C ILE A 23 -0.50 0.93 2.99
N TYR A 24 -1.58 0.31 3.47
CA TYR A 24 -2.89 0.39 2.84
C TYR A 24 -4.02 0.47 3.86
N PHE A 25 -5.18 0.92 3.40
CA PHE A 25 -6.42 1.02 4.15
C PHE A 25 -7.50 0.24 3.41
N THR A 26 -8.39 -0.40 4.15
CA THR A 26 -9.50 -1.17 3.57
C THR A 26 -10.81 -0.41 3.69
N GLN A 27 -11.71 -0.62 2.74
CA GLN A 27 -13.08 -0.12 2.82
C GLN A 27 -14.01 -1.22 3.33
N SER A 28 -14.87 -0.87 4.29
CA SER A 28 -15.91 -1.77 4.79
C SER A 28 -17.03 -1.98 3.76
N ILE A 29 -17.90 -2.96 4.03
CA ILE A 29 -19.10 -3.20 3.23
C ILE A 29 -20.06 -2.01 3.19
N THR A 30 -20.00 -1.10 4.17
CA THR A 30 -20.83 0.10 4.23
C THR A 30 -20.24 1.27 3.45
N GLY A 31 -19.08 1.08 2.81
CA GLY A 31 -18.38 2.11 2.06
C GLY A 31 -17.47 3.00 2.93
N ALA A 32 -17.44 2.79 4.25
CA ALA A 32 -16.56 3.54 5.15
C ALA A 32 -15.12 3.03 5.04
N ILE A 33 -14.17 3.94 4.90
CA ILE A 33 -12.75 3.59 4.91
C ILE A 33 -12.31 3.37 6.34
N CYS A 34 -11.73 2.19 6.61
CA CYS A 34 -11.12 1.89 7.88
C CYS A 34 -9.89 2.79 8.05
N THR A 35 -9.87 3.60 9.11
CA THR A 35 -8.78 4.54 9.37
C THR A 35 -7.55 3.89 10.01
N GLN A 36 -7.65 2.60 10.37
CA GLN A 36 -6.51 1.84 10.87
C GLN A 36 -5.65 1.37 9.69
N PRO A 37 -4.35 1.74 9.64
CA PRO A 37 -3.47 1.32 8.58
C PRO A 37 -3.17 -0.18 8.70
N CYS A 38 -3.13 -0.84 7.57
CA CYS A 38 -2.58 -2.18 7.39
C CYS A 38 -1.21 -2.08 6.70
N TYR A 39 -0.35 -3.07 6.94
CA TYR A 39 0.93 -3.21 6.28
C TYR A 39 0.92 -4.45 5.41
N PHE A 40 1.29 -4.32 4.14
CA PHE A 40 1.44 -5.45 3.25
C PHE A 40 2.68 -6.24 3.68
N SER A 41 2.49 -7.49 4.08
CA SER A 41 3.51 -8.35 4.67
C SER A 41 3.44 -9.77 4.10
N GLU A 42 4.40 -10.61 4.46
CA GLU A 42 4.37 -12.02 4.09
C GLU A 42 3.20 -12.78 4.72
N GLU A 43 2.71 -12.29 5.87
CA GLU A 43 1.56 -12.83 6.60
C GLU A 43 0.23 -12.28 6.10
N THR A 44 0.24 -11.37 5.12
CA THR A 44 -1.01 -10.85 4.56
C THR A 44 -1.81 -11.97 3.93
N ASP A 45 -3.06 -12.14 4.38
CA ASP A 45 -4.01 -13.05 3.74
C ASP A 45 -4.29 -12.58 2.31
N LEU A 46 -3.61 -13.22 1.36
CA LEU A 46 -3.69 -12.90 -0.06
C LEU A 46 -5.07 -13.19 -0.66
N SER A 47 -5.87 -14.07 -0.05
CA SER A 47 -7.22 -14.37 -0.54
C SER A 47 -8.11 -13.15 -0.30
N THR A 48 -8.21 -12.72 0.96
CA THR A 48 -8.98 -11.54 1.36
C THR A 48 -8.45 -10.28 0.68
N PHE A 49 -7.12 -10.12 0.64
CA PHE A 49 -6.50 -8.97 -0.01
C PHE A 49 -6.87 -8.86 -1.50
N LYS A 50 -6.81 -9.97 -2.25
CA LYS A 50 -7.17 -9.96 -3.68
C LYS A 50 -8.65 -9.66 -3.88
N GLU A 51 -9.54 -10.19 -3.05
CA GLU A 51 -10.97 -9.86 -3.12
C GLU A 51 -11.21 -8.36 -2.95
N LEU A 52 -10.64 -7.76 -1.91
CA LEU A 52 -10.76 -6.32 -1.66
C LEU A 52 -10.12 -5.49 -2.79
N TYR A 53 -8.94 -5.90 -3.25
CA TYR A 53 -8.22 -5.22 -4.33
C TYR A 53 -9.03 -5.21 -5.64
N THR A 54 -9.57 -6.36 -6.04
CA THR A 54 -10.39 -6.49 -7.27
C THR A 54 -11.68 -5.70 -7.21
N ARG A 55 -12.18 -5.39 -6.01
CA ARG A 55 -13.34 -4.54 -5.77
C ARG A 55 -13.00 -3.06 -5.59
N ASN A 56 -11.74 -2.65 -5.78
CA ASN A 56 -11.28 -1.28 -5.52
C ASN A 56 -11.50 -0.80 -4.07
N GLN A 57 -11.44 -1.74 -3.11
CA GLN A 57 -11.65 -1.48 -1.68
C GLN A 57 -10.34 -1.32 -0.90
N ILE A 58 -9.21 -1.23 -1.61
CA ILE A 58 -7.89 -0.99 -1.02
C ILE A 58 -7.43 0.39 -1.44
N TYR A 59 -7.01 1.18 -0.45
CA TYR A 59 -6.56 2.55 -0.62
C TYR A 59 -5.15 2.71 -0.07
N VAL A 60 -4.34 3.51 -0.73
CA VAL A 60 -2.96 3.84 -0.30
C VAL A 60 -2.83 5.34 -0.09
N PRO A 61 -1.96 5.78 0.83
CA PRO A 61 -1.68 7.20 1.02
C PRO A 61 -0.96 7.78 -0.21
N VAL A 62 -1.32 9.01 -0.58
CA VAL A 62 -0.66 9.79 -1.64
C VAL A 62 0.34 10.75 -1.01
N GLY A 63 1.57 10.80 -1.51
CA GLY A 63 2.58 11.78 -1.10
C GLY A 63 3.21 11.57 0.28
N LEU A 64 2.97 10.41 0.91
CA LEU A 64 3.64 10.04 2.19
C LEU A 64 4.96 9.30 1.96
N PHE A 65 5.15 8.69 0.78
CA PHE A 65 6.30 7.86 0.43
C PHE A 65 6.77 8.07 -1.02
N ASP A 66 6.44 9.22 -1.62
CA ASP A 66 7.04 9.60 -2.91
C ASP A 66 8.53 9.83 -2.65
N ASP A 67 9.33 8.84 -3.03
CA ASP A 67 10.80 8.80 -3.05
C ASP A 67 11.49 9.39 -1.81
N VAL A 68 11.75 8.55 -0.81
CA VAL A 68 12.86 8.84 0.10
C VAL A 68 14.15 8.68 -0.72
N GLU A 69 14.61 9.78 -1.30
CA GLU A 69 15.99 9.91 -1.80
C GLU A 69 16.91 9.64 -0.60
N VAL A 70 17.57 8.48 -0.59
CA VAL A 70 18.66 8.22 0.34
C VAL A 70 19.82 9.07 -0.13
N VAL A 71 19.97 10.26 0.44
CA VAL A 71 21.18 11.07 0.25
C VAL A 71 22.30 10.37 1.02
N GLU A 72 23.21 9.68 0.35
CA GLU A 72 24.46 9.25 0.98
C GLU A 72 25.21 10.50 1.44
N GLU A 73 25.30 10.71 2.76
CA GLU A 73 26.23 11.69 3.33
C GLU A 73 27.65 11.22 3.05
N LEU A 74 28.29 11.80 2.03
CA LEU A 74 29.73 11.73 1.85
C LEU A 74 30.39 12.44 3.04
N THR A 75 30.89 11.63 3.97
CA THR A 75 31.74 12.06 5.08
C THR A 75 33.07 12.56 4.50
N ASN A 76 33.36 13.85 4.67
CA ASN A 76 34.68 14.45 4.49
C ASN A 76 35.40 14.55 5.82
#